data_AF-A0A9X5XAV2-F1
#
_entry.id   AF-A0A9X5XAV2-F1
#
_cell.length_a   1.000
_cell.length_b   1.000
_cell.length_c   1.000
_cell.angle_alpha   90.00
_cell.angle_beta   90.00
_cell.angle_gamma   90.00
#
_symmetry.space_group_name_H-M   'P 1'
#
loop_
_entity.id
_entity.type
_entity.pdbx_description
1 polymer ?
#
loop_
_entity_poly.entity_id
_entity_poly.type
_entity_poly.pdbx_seq_one_letter_code
_entity_poly.pdbx_strand_id
1 'polypeptide(L)' 'YWNTQTGPGSMTGHNALVNGAGFGQTIRSLNGSLECDGKNPAQVQSRVDAYQRFVQILGTSAGGNLYC' A
#
# COMPACT_ATOMS: atom_id res chain seq x y z
N TYR A 1 4.49 -2.99 -13.60
CA TYR A 1 4.31 -3.51 -12.24
C TYR A 1 2.94 -3.13 -11.68
N TRP A 2 2.68 -1.85 -11.36
CA TRP A 2 1.46 -1.37 -10.68
C TRP A 2 0.11 -1.88 -11.22
N ASN A 3 -0.07 -1.89 -12.54
CA ASN A 3 -1.34 -2.28 -13.18
C ASN A 3 -1.44 -3.77 -13.55
N THR A 4 -0.35 -4.54 -13.42
CA THR A 4 -0.28 -5.89 -14.04
C THR A 4 0.33 -6.98 -13.15
N GLN A 5 1.01 -6.61 -12.07
CA GLN A 5 1.73 -7.55 -11.22
C GLN A 5 1.15 -7.53 -9.82
N THR A 6 1.01 -8.71 -9.22
CA THR A 6 0.58 -8.89 -7.83
C THR A 6 1.75 -9.03 -6.86
N GLY A 7 2.96 -9.32 -7.36
CA GLY A 7 4.13 -9.56 -6.52
C GLY A 7 3.85 -10.62 -5.44
N PRO A 8 4.24 -10.40 -4.18
CA PRO A 8 3.91 -11.30 -3.07
C PRO A 8 2.49 -11.10 -2.51
N GLY A 9 1.68 -10.22 -3.09
CA GLY A 9 0.27 -10.01 -2.74
C GLY A 9 -0.69 -10.83 -3.63
N SER A 10 -1.99 -10.59 -3.45
CA SER A 10 -3.08 -11.28 -4.18
C SER A 10 -3.77 -10.43 -5.25
N MET A 11 -3.39 -9.16 -5.40
CA MET A 11 -3.97 -8.24 -6.38
C MET A 11 -2.95 -7.21 -6.86
N THR A 12 -3.25 -6.49 -7.93
CA THR A 12 -2.37 -5.42 -8.40
C THR A 12 -2.49 -4.18 -7.49
N GLY A 13 -1.44 -3.34 -7.47
CA GLY A 13 -1.50 -2.06 -6.75
C GLY A 13 -2.65 -1.17 -7.26
N HIS A 14 -2.93 -1.22 -8.57
CA HIS A 14 -4.09 -0.55 -9.15
C HIS A 14 -5.41 -1.04 -8.55
N ASN A 15 -5.66 -2.35 -8.58
CA ASN A 15 -6.89 -2.95 -8.08
C ASN A 15 -7.08 -2.72 -6.57
N ALA A 16 -5.98 -2.66 -5.81
CA ALA A 16 -6.03 -2.36 -4.39
C ALA A 16 -6.65 -0.99 -4.09
N LEU A 17 -6.36 0.02 -4.91
CA LEU A 17 -6.90 1.36 -4.73
C LEU A 17 -8.30 1.52 -5.35
N VAL A 18 -8.50 1.12 -6.62
CA VAL A 18 -9.77 1.38 -7.31
C VAL A 18 -10.94 0.56 -6.76
N ASN A 19 -10.66 -0.59 -6.13
CA ASN A 19 -11.69 -1.43 -5.49
C ASN A 19 -11.78 -1.21 -3.97
N GLY A 20 -11.06 -0.23 -3.41
CA GLY A 20 -11.12 0.10 -1.98
C GLY A 20 -10.54 -0.94 -1.02
N ALA A 21 -9.67 -1.85 -1.49
CA ALA A 21 -9.00 -2.82 -0.62
C ALA A 21 -7.98 -2.15 0.32
N GLY A 22 -7.42 -0.99 -0.09
CA GLY A 22 -6.61 -0.09 0.73
C GLY A 22 -5.12 -0.10 0.39
N PHE A 23 -4.43 0.95 0.87
CA PHE A 23 -3.02 1.17 0.55
C PHE A 23 -2.10 0.04 1.06
N GLY A 24 -2.47 -0.64 2.14
CA GLY A 24 -1.70 -1.78 2.67
C GLY A 24 -1.54 -2.92 1.66
N GLN A 25 -2.54 -3.16 0.79
CA GLN A 25 -2.43 -4.17 -0.27
C GLN A 25 -1.43 -3.77 -1.36
N THR A 26 -1.19 -2.47 -1.55
CA THR A 26 -0.16 -1.98 -2.48
C THR A 26 1.24 -2.26 -1.93
N ILE A 27 1.47 -2.03 -0.62
CA ILE A 27 2.71 -2.37 0.08
C ILE A 27 2.94 -3.88 0.00
N ARG A 28 1.90 -4.67 0.28
CA ARG A 28 1.96 -6.14 0.20
C ARG A 28 2.36 -6.62 -1.19
N SER A 29 1.81 -6.02 -2.24
CA SER A 29 2.09 -6.40 -3.61
C SER A 29 3.45 -5.93 -4.13
N LEU A 30 4.10 -4.96 -3.46
CA LEU A 30 5.42 -4.45 -3.85
C LEU A 30 6.56 -5.18 -3.12
N ASN A 31 6.46 -5.32 -1.78
CA ASN A 31 7.52 -5.93 -0.97
C ASN A 31 6.97 -6.62 0.29
N GLY A 32 5.74 -7.12 0.23
CA GLY A 32 5.05 -7.68 1.40
C GLY A 32 5.72 -8.90 2.03
N SER A 33 6.49 -9.66 1.26
CA SER A 33 7.25 -10.81 1.79
C SER A 33 8.29 -10.40 2.83
N LEU A 34 8.81 -9.16 2.78
CA LEU A 34 9.85 -8.64 3.66
C LEU A 34 9.33 -7.57 4.65
N GLU A 35 8.23 -6.90 4.34
CA GLU A 35 7.76 -5.75 5.13
C GLU A 35 6.49 -6.02 5.94
N CYS A 36 5.49 -6.67 5.34
CA CYS A 36 4.19 -6.90 5.96
C CYS A 36 4.25 -7.98 7.06
N ASP A 37 3.13 -8.14 7.77
CA ASP A 37 2.91 -9.13 8.83
C ASP A 37 3.91 -8.97 9.98
N GLY A 38 4.28 -7.73 10.28
CA GLY A 38 5.20 -7.36 11.36
C GLY A 38 6.68 -7.57 11.03
N LYS A 39 7.04 -7.93 9.79
CA LYS A 39 8.44 -8.20 9.42
C LYS A 39 9.31 -6.95 9.36
N ASN A 40 8.75 -5.83 8.91
CA ASN A 40 9.42 -4.53 8.98
C ASN A 40 8.42 -3.38 9.22
N PRO A 41 7.94 -3.22 10.47
CA PRO A 41 6.93 -2.21 10.80
C PRO A 41 7.39 -0.78 10.49
N ALA A 42 8.69 -0.49 10.64
CA ALA A 42 9.26 0.83 10.35
C ALA A 42 9.15 1.20 8.87
N GLN A 43 9.40 0.24 7.96
CA GLN A 43 9.24 0.49 6.52
C GLN A 43 7.78 0.63 6.12
N VAL A 44 6.87 -0.18 6.69
CA VAL A 44 5.43 -0.01 6.45
C VAL A 44 4.99 1.38 6.89
N GLN A 45 5.36 1.82 8.10
CA GLN A 45 5.04 3.16 8.59
C GLN A 45 5.60 4.25 7.66
N SER A 46 6.87 4.14 7.25
CA SER A 46 7.49 5.10 6.33
C SER A 46 6.73 5.23 5.00
N ARG A 47 6.22 4.11 4.45
CA ARG A 47 5.39 4.12 3.25
C ARG A 47 4.03 4.78 3.49
N VAL A 48 3.39 4.49 4.62
CA VAL A 48 2.11 5.10 5.00
C VAL A 48 2.27 6.61 5.17
N ASP A 49 3.32 7.07 5.84
CA ASP A 49 3.61 8.49 6.03
C ASP A 49 3.78 9.23 4.69
N ALA A 50 4.55 8.63 3.77
CA ALA A 50 4.74 9.19 2.43
C ALA A 50 3.42 9.25 1.65
N TYR A 51 2.61 8.19 1.71
CA TYR A 51 1.29 8.15 1.06
C TYR A 51 0.34 9.21 1.63
N GLN A 52 0.27 9.33 2.95
CA GLN A 52 -0.54 10.34 3.64
C GLN A 52 -0.12 11.76 3.24
N ARG A 53 1.19 12.03 3.15
CA ARG A 53 1.69 13.31 2.64
C ARG A 53 1.26 13.56 1.19
N PHE A 54 1.34 12.56 0.31
CA PHE A 54 0.96 12.73 -1.09
C PHE A 54 -0.54 12.99 -1.26
N VAL A 55 -1.41 12.26 -0.55
CA VAL A 55 -2.85 12.50 -0.65
C VAL A 55 -3.24 13.87 -0.08
N GLN A 56 -2.55 14.35 0.97
CA GLN A 56 -2.72 15.71 1.48
C GLN A 56 -2.36 16.76 0.43
N ILE A 57 -1.22 16.61 -0.26
CA ILE A 57 -0.81 17.52 -1.34
C ILE A 57 -1.85 17.54 -2.47
N LEU A 58 -2.43 16.37 -2.79
CA LEU A 58 -3.41 16.21 -3.86
C LEU A 58 -4.85 16.58 -3.42
N GLY A 59 -5.07 16.97 -2.17
CA GLY A 59 -6.39 17.34 -1.67
C GLY A 59 -7.39 16.17 -1.63
N THR A 60 -6.90 14.94 -1.45
CA THR A 60 -7.73 13.73 -1.37
C THR A 60 -7.51 12.96 -0.06
N SER A 61 -8.35 11.95 0.20
CA SER A 61 -8.27 11.11 1.39
C SER A 61 -7.35 9.91 1.17
N ALA A 62 -6.64 9.49 2.23
CA ALA A 62 -5.86 8.26 2.23
C ALA A 62 -6.72 7.00 2.12
N GLY A 63 -8.00 7.08 2.52
CA GLY A 63 -8.87 5.92 2.69
C GLY A 63 -8.51 5.07 3.91
N GLY A 64 -9.05 3.86 3.98
CA GLY A 64 -8.81 2.88 5.04
C GLY A 64 -7.77 1.82 4.67
N ASN A 65 -7.53 0.87 5.60
CA ASN A 65 -6.65 -0.29 5.40
C ASN A 65 -5.25 0.10 4.87
N LEU A 66 -4.62 1.08 5.54
CA LEU A 66 -3.34 1.66 5.11
C LEU A 66 -2.13 0.74 5.37
N TYR A 67 -2.27 -0.18 6.30
CA TYR A 67 -1.18 -1.02 6.79
C TYR A 67 -1.30 -2.46 6.28
N CYS A 68 -0.16 -3.11 6.22
CA CYS A 68 0.04 -4.55 6.16
C CYS A 68 1.14 -4.91 7.18
#